data_AF-A0A1V4PQ99-F1
#
_entry.id   AF-A0A1V4PQ99-F1
#
_cell.length_a   1.000
_cell.length_b   1.000
_cell.length_c   1.000
_cell.angle_alpha   90.00
_cell.angle_beta   90.00
_cell.angle_gamma   90.00
#
_symmetry.space_group_name_H-M   'P 1'
#
loop_
_entity.id
_entity.type
_entity.pdbx_description
1 polymer ?
#
loop_
_entity_poly.entity_id
_entity_poly.type
_entity_poly.pdbx_seq_one_letter_code
_entity_poly.pdbx_strand_id
1 'polypeptide(L)'
;MAMEILDEMVAVLDECGAVLLMLSDEAALNLDELGEVVDVARGEAVNAFGAASLLNKHAQLSEAWTDDLSRPRAIYARHSKAVRNGATRVKPAVPTVRFPTAEEAIEDVLDSHQQFSETRAERPSCSAFAKSKGRRCTKPAAWMGPNEFLSHCYGHLDADERRQYDERRDRQAEQERLHRAEVVEHLYEEGRMVAAEWVERRRVRLGQRR
;
A
#
# COMPACT_ATOMS: atom_id res chain seq x y z
N MET A 1 -28.84 -2.92 -0.44
CA MET A 1 -28.89 -2.00 0.71
C MET A 1 -27.77 -2.22 1.73
N ALA A 2 -27.74 -3.26 2.59
CA ALA A 2 -26.69 -3.35 3.64
C ALA A 2 -25.25 -3.35 3.07
N MET A 3 -25.02 -4.09 1.97
CA MET A 3 -23.74 -4.08 1.25
C MET A 3 -23.41 -2.72 0.64
N GLU A 4 -24.38 -2.06 0.00
CA GLU A 4 -24.21 -0.73 -0.59
C GLU A 4 -23.87 0.32 0.48
N ILE A 5 -24.50 0.26 1.65
CA ILE A 5 -24.22 1.18 2.75
C ILE A 5 -22.82 0.94 3.34
N LEU A 6 -22.39 -0.32 3.48
CA LEU A 6 -21.02 -0.62 3.91
C LEU A 6 -19.98 -0.18 2.88
N ASP A 7 -20.30 -0.29 1.58
CA ASP A 7 -19.45 0.20 0.50
C ASP A 7 -19.29 1.73 0.58
N GLU A 8 -20.41 2.43 0.70
CA GLU A 8 -20.45 3.89 0.87
C GLU A 8 -19.71 4.34 2.15
N MET A 9 -19.85 3.60 3.26
CA MET A 9 -19.12 3.89 4.49
C MET A 9 -17.61 3.80 4.29
N VAL A 10 -17.12 2.81 3.53
CA VAL A 10 -15.69 2.73 3.18
C VAL A 10 -15.29 3.93 2.34
N ALA A 11 -16.07 4.26 1.30
CA ALA A 11 -15.77 5.40 0.43
C ALA A 11 -15.70 6.72 1.21
N VAL A 12 -16.65 6.97 2.13
CA VAL A 12 -16.65 8.19 2.96
C VAL A 12 -15.45 8.24 3.91
N LEU A 13 -15.00 7.11 4.46
CA LEU A 13 -13.82 7.07 5.33
C LEU A 13 -12.53 7.29 4.54
N ASP A 14 -12.46 6.75 3.33
CA ASP A 14 -11.38 7.03 2.38
C ASP A 14 -11.34 8.53 2.01
N GLU A 15 -12.50 9.12 1.69
CA GLU A 15 -12.65 10.55 1.44
C GLU A 15 -12.20 11.39 2.66
N CYS A 16 -12.52 10.96 3.89
CA CYS A 16 -12.04 11.61 5.12
C CYS A 16 -10.50 11.62 5.18
N GLY A 17 -9.85 10.49 4.88
CA GLY A 17 -8.39 10.40 4.87
C GLY A 17 -7.76 11.36 3.86
N ALA A 18 -8.28 11.40 2.63
CA ALA A 18 -7.80 12.30 1.58
C ALA A 18 -7.95 13.78 1.96
N VAL A 19 -9.10 14.16 2.55
CA VAL A 19 -9.33 15.54 3.01
C VAL A 19 -8.41 15.90 4.17
N LEU A 20 -8.18 15.01 5.14
CA LEU A 20 -7.32 15.28 6.29
C LEU A 20 -5.86 15.52 5.89
N LEU A 21 -5.37 14.76 4.92
CA LEU A 21 -4.03 14.94 4.37
C LEU A 21 -3.87 16.38 3.86
N MET A 22 -4.74 16.81 2.94
CA MET A 22 -4.75 18.17 2.39
C MET A 22 -4.99 19.25 3.46
N LEU A 23 -5.93 19.03 4.37
CA LEU A 23 -6.34 20.03 5.35
C LEU A 23 -5.23 20.34 6.37
N SER A 24 -4.34 19.38 6.64
CA SER A 24 -3.21 19.59 7.55
C SER A 24 -2.29 20.71 7.06
N ASP A 25 -2.08 20.80 5.74
CA ASP A 25 -1.31 21.86 5.10
C ASP A 25 -2.11 23.18 5.03
N GLU A 26 -3.34 23.14 4.51
CA GLU A 26 -4.16 24.36 4.34
C GLU A 26 -4.53 25.04 5.67
N ALA A 27 -4.80 24.27 6.72
CA ALA A 27 -5.16 24.79 8.03
C ALA A 27 -3.94 25.04 8.94
N ALA A 28 -2.74 24.63 8.53
CA ALA A 28 -1.54 24.63 9.36
C ALA A 28 -1.76 23.96 10.75
N LEU A 29 -2.45 22.81 10.75
CA LEU A 29 -2.75 22.02 11.95
C LEU A 29 -2.13 20.64 11.84
N ASN A 30 -1.60 20.13 12.95
CA ASN A 30 -1.32 18.70 13.05
C ASN A 30 -2.64 17.96 13.27
N LEU A 31 -3.01 17.10 12.32
CA LEU A 31 -4.21 16.26 12.35
C LEU A 31 -3.88 14.77 12.41
N ASP A 32 -2.64 14.40 12.76
CA ASP A 32 -2.14 13.03 12.70
C ASP A 32 -2.98 12.09 13.56
N GLU A 33 -3.30 12.49 14.81
CA GLU A 33 -4.14 11.70 15.72
C GLU A 33 -5.55 11.45 15.16
N LEU A 34 -6.12 12.44 14.44
CA LEU A 34 -7.42 12.28 13.80
C LEU A 34 -7.32 11.37 12.56
N GLY A 35 -6.22 11.48 11.81
CA GLY A 35 -5.88 10.58 10.71
C GLY A 35 -5.83 9.12 11.17
N GLU A 36 -5.09 8.82 12.24
CA GLU A 36 -4.99 7.48 12.81
C GLU A 36 -6.36 6.89 13.18
N VAL A 37 -7.25 7.71 13.78
CA VAL A 37 -8.60 7.28 14.13
C VAL A 37 -9.43 6.96 12.88
N VAL A 38 -9.32 7.77 11.83
CA VAL A 38 -10.01 7.55 10.55
C VAL A 38 -9.49 6.27 9.88
N ASP A 39 -8.18 6.02 9.88
CA ASP A 39 -7.59 4.81 9.31
C ASP A 39 -8.04 3.54 10.01
N VAL A 40 -8.13 3.56 11.35
CA VAL A 40 -8.68 2.46 12.13
C VAL A 40 -10.15 2.23 11.76
N ALA A 41 -10.95 3.30 11.69
CA ALA A 41 -12.36 3.20 11.30
C ALA A 41 -12.53 2.64 9.87
N ARG A 42 -11.70 3.10 8.92
CA ARG A 42 -11.63 2.61 7.54
C ARG A 42 -11.33 1.12 7.51
N GLY A 43 -10.30 0.67 8.22
CA GLY A 43 -9.92 -0.74 8.30
C GLY A 43 -11.04 -1.62 8.84
N GLU A 44 -11.75 -1.17 9.87
CA GLU A 44 -12.89 -1.89 10.42
C GLU A 44 -14.11 -1.87 9.47
N ALA A 45 -14.35 -0.79 8.73
CA ALA A 45 -15.39 -0.72 7.70
C ALA A 45 -15.10 -1.67 6.52
N VAL A 46 -13.86 -1.72 6.03
CA VAL A 46 -13.43 -2.68 5.00
C VAL A 46 -13.60 -4.12 5.47
N ASN A 47 -13.21 -4.40 6.73
CA ASN A 47 -13.43 -5.72 7.33
C ASN A 47 -14.93 -6.07 7.44
N ALA A 48 -15.76 -5.12 7.82
CA ALA A 48 -17.21 -5.30 7.90
C ALA A 48 -17.84 -5.56 6.52
N PHE A 49 -17.47 -4.78 5.50
CA PHE A 49 -17.88 -4.98 4.11
C PHE A 49 -17.48 -6.37 3.61
N GLY A 50 -16.22 -6.76 3.81
CA GLY A 50 -15.74 -8.06 3.37
C GLY A 50 -16.41 -9.23 4.08
N ALA A 51 -16.65 -9.14 5.39
CA ALA A 51 -17.41 -10.14 6.14
C ALA A 51 -18.87 -10.23 5.67
N ALA A 52 -19.54 -9.09 5.47
CA ALA A 52 -20.89 -9.03 4.93
C ALA A 52 -20.97 -9.63 3.52
N SER A 53 -19.93 -9.42 2.69
CA SER A 53 -19.86 -9.99 1.35
C SER A 53 -19.78 -11.51 1.36
N LEU A 54 -19.11 -12.12 2.35
CA LEU A 54 -19.08 -13.57 2.51
C LEU A 54 -20.46 -14.11 2.88
N LEU A 55 -21.17 -13.43 3.78
CA LEU A 55 -22.54 -13.78 4.15
C LEU A 55 -23.49 -13.66 2.95
N ASN A 56 -23.39 -12.57 2.19
CA ASN A 56 -24.20 -12.31 1.00
C ASN A 56 -23.95 -13.34 -0.12
N LYS A 57 -22.71 -13.86 -0.23
CA LYS A 57 -22.35 -14.96 -1.14
C LYS A 57 -22.71 -16.35 -0.59
N HIS A 58 -23.44 -16.42 0.53
CA HIS A 58 -23.80 -17.66 1.23
C HIS A 58 -22.59 -18.57 1.53
N ALA A 59 -21.45 -17.97 1.87
CA ALA A 59 -20.26 -18.72 2.24
C ALA A 59 -20.54 -19.62 3.45
N GLN A 60 -20.10 -20.87 3.39
CA GLN A 60 -20.25 -21.79 4.51
C GLN A 60 -19.40 -21.35 5.70
N LEU A 61 -20.01 -21.33 6.88
CA LEU A 61 -19.39 -20.96 8.15
C LEU A 61 -19.48 -22.13 9.13
N SER A 62 -18.44 -22.33 9.93
CA SER A 62 -18.55 -23.20 11.12
C SER A 62 -19.54 -22.62 12.11
N GLU A 63 -19.99 -23.44 13.06
CA GLU A 63 -20.89 -23.03 14.15
C GLU A 63 -20.39 -21.77 14.89
N ALA A 64 -21.33 -20.93 15.31
CA ALA A 64 -21.02 -19.75 16.12
C ALA A 64 -20.64 -20.18 17.54
N TRP A 65 -19.84 -19.37 18.23
CA TRP A 65 -19.48 -19.65 19.64
C TRP A 65 -20.51 -19.10 20.62
N THR A 66 -21.38 -18.21 20.16
CA THR A 66 -22.42 -17.50 20.94
C THR A 66 -23.64 -17.30 20.06
N ASP A 67 -24.80 -17.06 20.69
CA ASP A 67 -26.05 -16.72 19.99
C ASP A 67 -26.09 -15.27 19.49
N ASP A 68 -25.16 -14.42 19.96
CA ASP A 68 -25.00 -13.04 19.51
C ASP A 68 -24.50 -12.93 18.06
N LEU A 69 -24.73 -11.75 17.45
CA LEU A 69 -24.17 -11.41 16.14
C LEU A 69 -22.65 -11.51 16.14
N SER A 70 -22.12 -12.24 15.16
CA SER A 70 -20.67 -12.39 14.99
C SER A 70 -20.03 -11.08 14.54
N ARG A 71 -18.94 -10.68 15.21
CA ARG A 71 -18.05 -9.62 14.73
C ARG A 71 -17.48 -9.96 13.34
N PRO A 72 -17.13 -8.98 12.49
CA PRO A 72 -16.56 -9.23 11.16
C PRO A 72 -15.39 -10.24 11.17
N ARG A 73 -14.41 -10.05 12.05
CA ARG A 73 -13.26 -10.97 12.20
C ARG A 73 -13.67 -12.40 12.54
N ALA A 74 -14.75 -12.60 13.30
CA ALA A 74 -15.27 -13.92 13.63
C ALA A 74 -15.89 -14.62 12.40
N ILE A 75 -16.51 -13.87 11.48
CA ILE A 75 -17.00 -14.42 10.20
C ILE A 75 -15.84 -14.99 9.38
N TYR A 76 -14.75 -14.24 9.22
CA TYR A 76 -13.55 -14.72 8.53
C TYR A 76 -12.97 -15.99 9.17
N ALA A 77 -12.86 -16.02 10.50
CA ALA A 77 -12.33 -17.18 11.21
C ALA A 77 -13.21 -18.41 11.04
N ARG A 78 -14.53 -18.25 11.13
CA ARG A 78 -15.52 -19.33 10.95
C ARG A 78 -15.56 -19.83 9.51
N HIS A 79 -15.44 -18.95 8.51
CA HIS A 79 -15.30 -19.36 7.12
C HIS A 79 -13.98 -20.13 6.91
N SER A 80 -12.86 -19.60 7.39
CA SER A 80 -11.56 -20.26 7.28
C SER A 80 -11.53 -21.65 7.96
N LYS A 81 -12.24 -21.81 9.08
CA LYS A 81 -12.43 -23.12 9.72
C LYS A 81 -13.30 -24.04 8.88
N ALA A 82 -14.40 -23.56 8.32
CA ALA A 82 -15.24 -24.37 7.44
C ALA A 82 -14.48 -24.86 6.21
N VAL A 83 -13.68 -24.00 5.58
CA VAL A 83 -12.84 -24.34 4.42
C VAL A 83 -11.83 -25.44 4.76
N ARG A 84 -11.19 -25.35 5.93
CA ARG A 84 -10.30 -26.43 6.43
C ARG A 84 -11.03 -27.75 6.63
N ASN A 85 -12.34 -27.72 6.88
CA ASN A 85 -13.19 -28.89 7.04
C ASN A 85 -13.87 -29.35 5.73
N GLY A 86 -13.44 -28.81 4.58
CA GLY A 86 -13.92 -29.23 3.26
C GLY A 86 -14.95 -28.31 2.61
N ALA A 87 -15.30 -27.18 3.21
CA ALA A 87 -16.15 -26.19 2.57
C ALA A 87 -15.45 -25.51 1.38
N THR A 88 -16.25 -25.07 0.40
CA THR A 88 -15.74 -24.27 -0.72
C THR A 88 -15.20 -22.94 -0.22
N ARG A 89 -13.96 -22.59 -0.62
CA ARG A 89 -13.36 -21.28 -0.33
C ARG A 89 -14.04 -20.20 -1.16
N VAL A 90 -14.63 -19.21 -0.49
CA VAL A 90 -15.23 -18.04 -1.11
C VAL A 90 -14.34 -16.83 -0.85
N LYS A 91 -14.00 -16.09 -1.89
CA LYS A 91 -13.26 -14.82 -1.74
C LYS A 91 -14.23 -13.70 -1.33
N PRO A 92 -13.91 -12.91 -0.30
CA PRO A 92 -14.63 -11.67 -0.01
C PRO A 92 -14.64 -10.74 -1.25
N ALA A 93 -15.68 -9.92 -1.38
CA ALA A 93 -15.66 -8.82 -2.33
C ALA A 93 -14.71 -7.71 -1.84
N VAL A 94 -14.27 -6.87 -2.78
CA VAL A 94 -13.53 -5.63 -2.51
C VAL A 94 -14.53 -4.47 -2.66
N PRO A 95 -14.45 -3.42 -1.81
CA PRO A 95 -15.26 -2.22 -1.99
C PRO A 95 -15.09 -1.63 -3.39
N THR A 96 -16.15 -1.01 -3.91
CA THR A 96 -16.21 -0.54 -5.31
C THR A 96 -15.31 0.67 -5.55
N VAL A 97 -15.25 1.57 -4.57
CA VAL A 97 -14.41 2.77 -4.59
C VAL A 97 -13.39 2.63 -3.48
N ARG A 98 -12.12 2.84 -3.81
CA ARG A 98 -11.02 2.86 -2.86
C ARG A 98 -10.08 4.01 -3.20
N PHE A 99 -9.81 4.84 -2.20
CA PHE A 99 -8.67 5.75 -2.28
C PHE A 99 -7.49 5.09 -1.56
N PRO A 100 -6.31 5.04 -2.19
CA PRO A 100 -5.13 4.54 -1.53
C PRO A 100 -4.80 5.49 -0.36
N THR A 101 -4.35 4.92 0.76
CA THR A 101 -3.65 5.72 1.76
C THR A 101 -2.36 6.28 1.15
N ALA A 102 -1.80 7.33 1.77
CA ALA A 102 -0.53 7.87 1.30
C ALA A 102 0.59 6.81 1.28
N GLU A 103 0.59 5.92 2.27
CA GLU A 103 1.53 4.83 2.38
C GLU A 103 1.34 3.80 1.25
N GLU A 104 0.10 3.36 1.01
CA GLU A 104 -0.23 2.45 -0.10
C GLU A 104 0.16 3.06 -1.46
N ALA A 105 -0.12 4.35 -1.69
CA ALA A 105 0.20 5.02 -2.94
C ALA A 105 1.72 5.17 -3.16
N ILE A 106 2.49 5.46 -2.10
CA ILE A 106 3.95 5.55 -2.17
C ILE A 106 4.53 4.16 -2.46
N GLU A 107 4.11 3.12 -1.74
CA GLU A 107 4.58 1.76 -1.95
C GLU A 107 4.33 1.27 -3.38
N ASP A 108 3.12 1.47 -3.92
CA ASP A 108 2.76 1.05 -5.28
C ASP A 108 3.65 1.69 -6.36
N VAL A 109 4.00 2.97 -6.20
CA VAL A 109 4.90 3.66 -7.13
C VAL A 109 6.33 3.11 -7.00
N LEU A 110 6.84 2.96 -5.77
CA LEU A 110 8.19 2.43 -5.54
C LEU A 110 8.36 1.01 -6.08
N ASP A 111 7.34 0.16 -5.96
CA ASP A 111 7.34 -1.21 -6.49
C ASP A 111 7.26 -1.23 -8.02
N SER A 112 6.40 -0.38 -8.61
CA SER A 112 6.25 -0.28 -10.06
C SER A 112 7.56 0.12 -10.75
N HIS A 113 8.35 1.01 -10.13
CA HIS A 113 9.67 1.38 -10.64
C HIS A 113 10.74 0.28 -10.52
N GLN A 114 10.56 -0.69 -9.61
CA GLN A 114 11.47 -1.83 -9.46
C GLN A 114 11.14 -2.99 -10.42
N GLN A 115 9.85 -3.18 -10.75
CA GLN A 115 9.37 -4.29 -11.57
C GLN A 115 9.81 -4.24 -13.05
N PHE A 116 10.20 -3.08 -13.59
CA PHE A 116 10.71 -2.97 -14.96
C PHE A 116 12.11 -3.58 -15.18
N SER A 117 12.69 -4.28 -14.19
CA SER A 117 14.06 -4.80 -14.25
C SER A 117 14.21 -6.31 -14.40
N GLU A 118 13.12 -7.08 -14.52
CA GLU A 118 13.20 -8.55 -14.59
C GLU A 118 13.50 -9.11 -15.99
N THR A 119 14.66 -8.76 -16.55
CA THR A 119 15.36 -9.70 -17.44
C THR A 119 16.41 -10.41 -16.61
N ARG A 120 16.19 -11.71 -16.32
CA ARG A 120 17.14 -12.56 -15.59
C ARG A 120 18.37 -12.85 -16.45
N ALA A 121 19.29 -11.89 -16.59
CA ALA A 121 20.66 -12.22 -16.95
C ALA A 121 21.37 -12.88 -15.76
N GLU A 122 22.23 -13.85 -16.04
CA GLU A 122 23.05 -14.51 -15.03
C GLU A 122 23.97 -13.47 -14.37
N ARG A 123 23.83 -13.30 -13.05
CA ARG A 123 24.58 -12.28 -12.31
C ARG A 123 26.07 -12.63 -12.28
N PRO A 124 26.97 -11.77 -12.79
CA PRO A 124 28.39 -12.07 -12.84
C PRO A 124 28.99 -12.18 -11.43
N SER A 125 30.01 -13.03 -11.30
CA SER A 125 30.79 -13.18 -10.07
C SER A 125 31.86 -12.09 -9.94
N CYS A 126 32.24 -11.75 -8.71
CA CYS A 126 33.30 -10.79 -8.43
C CYS A 126 34.65 -11.24 -8.99
N SER A 127 35.34 -10.34 -9.70
CA SER A 127 36.66 -10.59 -10.29
C SER A 127 37.83 -10.59 -9.29
N ALA A 128 37.63 -10.14 -8.06
CA ALA A 128 38.71 -10.03 -7.06
C ALA A 128 39.19 -11.39 -6.52
N PHE A 129 40.45 -11.43 -6.10
CA PHE A 129 41.01 -12.55 -5.34
C PHE A 129 41.02 -12.25 -3.84
N ALA A 130 40.59 -13.21 -3.03
CA ALA A 130 40.61 -13.11 -1.57
C ALA A 130 42.06 -13.08 -1.07
N LYS A 131 42.46 -11.97 -0.43
CA LYS A 131 43.82 -11.71 0.06
C LYS A 131 44.39 -12.79 0.98
N SER A 132 43.55 -13.58 1.65
CA SER A 132 43.98 -14.60 2.62
C SER A 132 44.28 -15.98 2.02
N LYS A 133 43.79 -16.32 0.82
CA LYS A 133 43.92 -17.68 0.27
C LYS A 133 44.21 -17.74 -1.23
N GLY A 134 44.38 -16.61 -1.92
CA GLY A 134 44.60 -16.56 -3.37
C GLY A 134 43.45 -17.12 -4.22
N ARG A 135 42.29 -17.36 -3.60
CA ARG A 135 41.09 -17.89 -4.27
C ARG A 135 40.23 -16.75 -4.80
N ARG A 136 39.59 -16.95 -5.95
CA ARG A 136 38.62 -15.99 -6.51
C ARG A 136 37.46 -15.78 -5.52
N CYS A 137 37.00 -14.53 -5.42
CA CYS A 137 35.83 -14.18 -4.65
C CYS A 137 34.58 -14.86 -5.24
N THR A 138 33.78 -15.50 -4.40
CA THR A 138 32.54 -16.17 -4.83
C THR A 138 31.31 -15.28 -4.69
N LYS A 139 31.45 -14.06 -4.16
CA LYS A 139 30.34 -13.12 -4.04
C LYS A 139 29.96 -12.59 -5.42
N PRO A 140 28.66 -12.33 -5.67
CA PRO A 140 28.24 -11.70 -6.91
C PRO A 140 28.79 -10.27 -7.01
N ALA A 141 29.02 -9.83 -8.23
CA ALA A 141 29.32 -8.44 -8.54
C ALA A 141 28.26 -7.48 -7.98
N ALA A 142 28.68 -6.26 -7.64
CA ALA A 142 27.77 -5.22 -7.21
C ALA A 142 26.80 -4.90 -8.35
N TRP A 143 25.51 -4.82 -8.01
CA TRP A 143 24.43 -4.58 -8.98
C TRP A 143 24.23 -3.07 -9.13
N MET A 144 24.16 -2.63 -10.38
CA MET A 144 24.01 -1.25 -10.80
C MET A 144 22.74 -1.03 -11.64
N GLY A 145 21.87 -2.02 -11.78
CA GLY A 145 20.63 -1.89 -12.53
C GLY A 145 20.29 -3.15 -13.31
N PRO A 146 19.12 -3.19 -13.96
CA PRO A 146 18.78 -4.29 -14.87
C PRO A 146 19.94 -4.56 -15.84
N ASN A 147 20.51 -5.76 -15.76
CA ASN A 147 21.65 -6.21 -16.56
C ASN A 147 22.95 -5.39 -16.42
N GLU A 148 23.05 -4.51 -15.42
CA GLU A 148 24.23 -3.66 -15.18
C GLU A 148 24.91 -4.07 -13.87
N PHE A 149 26.18 -4.44 -13.95
CA PHE A 149 26.97 -4.92 -12.81
C PHE A 149 28.40 -4.35 -12.88
N LEU A 150 28.97 -4.06 -11.72
CA LEU A 150 30.40 -3.72 -11.60
C LEU A 150 31.27 -4.99 -11.73
N SER A 151 32.59 -4.83 -11.79
CA SER A 151 33.49 -5.98 -11.84
C SER A 151 33.65 -6.63 -10.46
N HIS A 152 33.62 -5.81 -9.41
CA HIS A 152 33.79 -6.27 -8.04
C HIS A 152 32.48 -6.27 -7.23
N CYS A 153 32.46 -7.09 -6.17
CA CYS A 153 31.40 -7.04 -5.16
C CYS A 153 31.58 -5.81 -4.25
N TYR A 154 30.54 -5.44 -3.49
CA TYR A 154 30.57 -4.30 -2.58
C TYR A 154 31.83 -4.24 -1.67
N GLY A 155 32.30 -5.39 -1.19
CA GLY A 155 33.48 -5.48 -0.33
C GLY A 155 34.83 -5.38 -1.04
N HIS A 156 34.86 -5.40 -2.36
CA HIS A 156 36.08 -5.36 -3.18
C HIS A 156 36.07 -4.23 -4.23
N LEU A 157 35.08 -3.32 -4.18
CA LEU A 157 35.06 -2.16 -5.08
C LEU A 157 36.39 -1.40 -4.98
N ASP A 158 36.98 -1.09 -6.12
CA ASP A 158 38.07 -0.14 -6.18
C ASP A 158 37.57 1.30 -5.99
N ALA A 159 38.48 2.27 -6.02
CA ALA A 159 38.12 3.66 -5.77
C ALA A 159 37.18 4.24 -6.83
N ASP A 160 37.26 3.77 -8.09
CA ASP A 160 36.46 4.29 -9.19
C ASP A 160 35.08 3.64 -9.20
N GLU A 161 35.02 2.33 -9.00
CA GLU A 161 33.79 1.57 -8.83
C GLU A 161 33.01 2.00 -7.58
N ARG A 162 33.71 2.34 -6.49
CA ARG A 162 33.06 2.86 -5.29
C ARG A 162 32.40 4.21 -5.55
N ARG A 163 33.07 5.12 -6.27
CA ARG A 163 32.45 6.39 -6.69
C ARG A 163 31.23 6.15 -7.56
N GLN A 164 31.32 5.29 -8.58
CA GLN A 164 30.19 4.94 -9.43
C GLN A 164 29.01 4.37 -8.63
N TYR A 165 29.29 3.47 -7.68
CA TYR A 165 28.28 2.87 -6.81
C TYR A 165 27.58 3.91 -5.91
N ASP A 166 28.36 4.78 -5.26
CA ASP A 166 27.82 5.83 -4.38
C ASP A 166 27.03 6.88 -5.19
N GLU A 167 27.54 7.35 -6.32
CA GLU A 167 26.82 8.27 -7.23
C GLU A 167 25.50 7.69 -7.72
N ARG A 168 25.46 6.39 -8.03
CA ARG A 168 24.20 5.72 -8.39
C ARG A 168 23.25 5.65 -7.20
N ARG A 169 23.72 5.24 -6.03
CA ARG A 169 22.89 5.14 -4.82
C ARG A 169 22.26 6.50 -4.51
N ASP A 170 23.04 7.57 -4.62
CA ASP A 170 22.58 8.92 -4.36
C ASP A 170 21.56 9.38 -5.42
N ARG A 171 21.78 9.04 -6.71
CA ARG A 171 20.77 9.26 -7.76
C ARG A 171 19.47 8.48 -7.51
N GLN A 172 19.57 7.23 -7.06
CA GLN A 172 18.39 6.40 -6.76
C GLN A 172 17.62 6.98 -5.56
N ALA A 173 18.33 7.38 -4.50
CA ALA A 173 17.71 8.04 -3.35
C ALA A 173 17.05 9.37 -3.73
N GLU A 174 17.66 10.15 -4.63
CA GLU A 174 17.05 11.38 -5.14
C GLU A 174 15.80 11.10 -5.96
N GLN A 175 15.85 10.12 -6.86
CA GLN A 175 14.68 9.69 -7.60
C GLN A 175 13.56 9.25 -6.66
N GLU A 176 13.83 8.40 -5.69
CA GLU A 176 12.85 7.95 -4.69
C GLU A 176 12.21 9.13 -3.94
N ARG A 177 13.02 10.13 -3.54
CA ARG A 177 12.50 11.36 -2.93
C ARG A 177 11.57 12.14 -3.86
N LEU A 178 11.94 12.32 -5.12
CA LEU A 178 11.14 13.05 -6.10
C LEU A 178 9.82 12.33 -6.38
N HIS A 179 9.83 11.02 -6.59
CA HIS A 179 8.60 10.23 -6.80
C HIS A 179 7.70 10.30 -5.56
N ARG A 180 8.27 10.20 -4.36
CA ARG A 180 7.49 10.36 -3.12
C ARG A 180 6.83 11.74 -3.03
N ALA A 181 7.54 12.80 -3.40
CA ALA A 181 6.97 14.15 -3.43
C ALA A 181 5.84 14.27 -4.46
N GLU A 182 6.01 13.70 -5.66
CA GLU A 182 4.98 13.68 -6.70
C GLU A 182 3.70 12.96 -6.25
N VAL A 183 3.85 11.80 -5.58
CA VAL A 183 2.71 11.06 -5.02
C VAL A 183 1.97 11.89 -3.96
N VAL A 184 2.71 12.55 -3.06
CA VAL A 184 2.09 13.40 -2.03
C VAL A 184 1.32 14.56 -2.65
N GLU A 185 1.88 15.23 -3.65
CA GLU A 185 1.19 16.30 -4.38
C GLU A 185 -0.10 15.79 -5.05
N HIS A 186 -0.05 14.61 -5.68
CA HIS A 186 -1.22 14.01 -6.29
C HIS A 186 -2.33 13.73 -5.26
N LEU A 187 -1.98 13.20 -4.09
CA LEU A 187 -2.94 12.94 -3.02
C LEU A 187 -3.53 14.24 -2.45
N TYR A 188 -2.75 15.33 -2.40
CA TYR A 188 -3.28 16.65 -2.05
C TYR A 188 -4.29 17.16 -3.08
N GLU A 189 -4.04 16.94 -4.37
CA GLU A 189 -5.01 17.27 -5.43
C GLU A 189 -6.31 16.47 -5.27
N GLU A 190 -6.23 15.17 -4.99
CA GLU A 190 -7.41 14.34 -4.71
C GLU A 190 -8.18 14.87 -3.49
N GLY A 191 -7.49 15.18 -2.39
CA GLY A 191 -8.09 15.78 -1.20
C GLY A 191 -8.82 17.09 -1.50
N ARG A 192 -8.23 17.97 -2.33
CA ARG A 192 -8.88 19.21 -2.78
C ARG A 192 -10.15 18.94 -3.60
N MET A 193 -10.12 17.97 -4.50
CA MET A 193 -11.30 17.60 -5.31
C MET A 193 -12.44 17.09 -4.43
N VAL A 194 -12.15 16.19 -3.50
CA VAL A 194 -13.14 15.64 -2.54
C VAL A 194 -13.71 16.76 -1.66
N ALA A 195 -12.85 17.63 -1.12
CA ALA A 195 -13.29 18.76 -0.29
C ALA A 195 -14.21 19.72 -1.07
N ALA A 196 -13.87 20.03 -2.32
CA ALA A 196 -14.71 20.87 -3.18
C ALA A 196 -16.09 20.23 -3.41
N GLU A 197 -16.13 18.92 -3.65
CA GLU A 197 -17.38 18.18 -3.79
C GLU A 197 -18.21 18.21 -2.49
N TRP A 198 -17.58 18.01 -1.32
CA TRP A 198 -18.25 18.08 -0.02
C TRP A 198 -18.91 19.44 0.23
N VAL A 199 -18.21 20.53 -0.12
CA VAL A 199 -18.74 21.90 -0.02
C VAL A 199 -19.98 22.04 -0.90
N GLU A 200 -19.93 21.55 -2.14
CA GLU A 200 -21.06 21.64 -3.06
C GLU A 200 -22.26 20.78 -2.61
N ARG A 201 -22.02 19.52 -2.23
CA ARG A 201 -23.05 18.64 -1.62
C ARG A 201 -23.69 19.30 -0.38
N ARG A 202 -22.90 20.02 0.43
CA ARG A 202 -23.42 20.77 1.60
C ARG A 202 -24.28 21.97 1.19
N ARG A 203 -23.89 22.74 0.17
CA ARG A 203 -24.68 23.87 -0.35
C ARG A 203 -26.05 23.40 -0.85
N VAL A 204 -26.09 22.34 -1.65
CA VAL A 204 -27.34 21.75 -2.16
C VAL A 204 -28.25 21.32 -1.00
N ARG A 205 -27.72 20.59 -0.01
CA ARG A 205 -28.49 20.14 1.17
C ARG A 205 -29.06 21.30 1.98
N LEU A 206 -28.35 22.42 2.09
CA LEU A 206 -28.82 23.61 2.82
C LEU A 206 -29.81 24.44 1.99
N GLY A 207 -29.63 24.51 0.67
CA GLY A 207 -30.54 25.18 -0.25
C GLY A 207 -31.91 24.51 -0.33
N GLN A 208 -31.97 23.18 -0.23
CA GLN A 208 -33.21 22.40 -0.19
C GLN A 208 -33.98 22.49 1.15
N ARG A 209 -33.37 23.09 2.19
CA ARG A 209 -33.98 23.26 3.51
C ARG A 209 -34.57 24.65 3.75
N ARG A 210 -34.51 25.54 2.75
CA ARG A 210 -35.14 26.86 2.76
C ARG A 210 -36.38 26.86 1.90
#